data_AF-A0A7J9J0C4-F1
#
_entry.id   AF-A0A7J9J0C4-F1
#
_cell.length_a   1.000
_cell.length_b   1.000
_cell.length_c   1.000
_cell.angle_alpha   90.00
_cell.angle_beta   90.00
_cell.angle_gamma   90.00
#
_symmetry.space_group_name_H-M   'P 1'
#
loop_
_entity.id
_entity.type
_entity.pdbx_description
1 polymer ?
#
loop_
_entity_poly.entity_id
_entity_poly.type
_entity_poly.pdbx_seq_one_letter_code
_entity_poly.pdbx_strand_id
1 'polypeptide(L)' 'MIVGLLFSANGAALAVGIIGYKGNSHLQWNKVCNVFDSFCDRVAISIVLSLVASFAFIALVALAVLSLQKRFATRT' A
#
# COMPACT_ATOMS: atom_id res chain seq x y z
N MET A 1 9.73 10.96 -6.82
CA MET A 1 9.85 9.57 -7.32
C MET A 1 9.43 8.52 -6.28
N ILE A 2 9.83 8.63 -5.01
CA ILE A 2 9.49 7.61 -3.98
C ILE A 2 7.98 7.37 -3.78
N VAL A 3 7.16 8.44 -3.78
CA VAL A 3 5.70 8.33 -3.55
C VAL A 3 4.96 7.55 -4.64
N GLY A 4 5.40 7.69 -5.90
CA GLY A 4 4.80 6.99 -7.03
C GLY A 4 5.09 5.49 -6.99
N LEU A 5 6.32 5.11 -6.63
CA LEU A 5 6.71 3.70 -6.49
C LEU A 5 5.94 2.99 -5.39
N LEU A 6 5.74 3.65 -4.24
CA LEU A 6 4.98 3.10 -3.12
C LEU A 6 3.53 2.79 -3.51
N PHE A 7 2.86 3.73 -4.19
CA PHE A 7 1.49 3.54 -4.66
C PHE A 7 1.37 2.46 -5.73
N SER A 8 2.31 2.41 -6.69
CA SER A 8 2.34 1.37 -7.72
C SER A 8 2.52 -0.03 -7.11
N ALA A 9 3.43 -0.19 -6.14
CA ALA A 9 3.65 -1.45 -5.45
C ALA A 9 2.41 -1.91 -4.67
N ASN A 10 1.79 -1.00 -3.90
CA ASN A 10 0.56 -1.30 -3.17
C ASN A 10 -0.59 -1.68 -4.11
N GLY A 11 -0.74 -0.96 -5.23
CA GLY A 11 -1.75 -1.27 -6.25
C GLY A 11 -1.56 -2.64 -6.90
N ALA A 12 -0.33 -3.00 -7.25
CA ALA A 12 0.00 -4.31 -7.79
C ALA A 12 -0.29 -5.43 -6.79
N ALA A 13 0.09 -5.23 -5.52
CA ALA A 13 -0.16 -6.19 -4.45
C ALA A 13 -1.67 -6.40 -4.21
N LEU A 14 -2.46 -5.33 -4.20
CA LEU A 14 -3.91 -5.38 -4.08
C LEU A 14 -4.58 -6.12 -5.24
N ALA A 15 -4.17 -5.81 -6.49
CA ALA A 15 -4.72 -6.47 -7.67
C ALA A 15 -4.47 -7.98 -7.63
N VAL A 16 -3.24 -8.39 -7.35
CA VAL A 16 -2.87 -9.81 -7.21
C VAL A 16 -3.62 -10.46 -6.04
N GLY A 17 -3.78 -9.75 -4.92
CA GLY A 17 -4.57 -10.22 -3.77
C GLY A 17 -6.03 -10.50 -4.12
N ILE A 18 -6.70 -9.61 -4.87
CA ILE A 18 -8.09 -9.80 -5.30
C ILE A 18 -8.21 -10.97 -6.29
N ILE A 19 -7.28 -11.09 -7.23
CA ILE A 19 -7.24 -12.21 -8.18
C ILE A 19 -7.04 -13.53 -7.41
N GLY A 20 -6.15 -13.53 -6.41
CA GLY A 20 -5.90 -14.65 -5.51
C GLY A 20 -7.09 -15.01 -4.63
N TYR A 21 -7.90 -14.03 -4.19
CA TYR A 21 -9.10 -14.28 -3.39
C TYR A 21 -10.26 -14.83 -4.23
N LYS A 22 -10.47 -14.29 -5.44
CA LYS A 22 -11.62 -14.61 -6.30
C LYS A 22 -11.39 -15.81 -7.23
N GLY A 23 -10.27 -16.53 -7.10
CA GLY A 23 -9.80 -17.50 -8.08
C GLY A 23 -10.82 -18.56 -8.54
N ASN A 24 -10.48 -19.24 -9.64
CA ASN A 24 -11.45 -20.03 -10.40
C ASN A 24 -12.03 -21.23 -9.61
N SER A 25 -13.36 -21.29 -9.49
CA SER A 25 -14.05 -22.36 -8.74
C SER A 25 -13.86 -23.74 -9.36
N HIS A 26 -13.71 -23.83 -10.69
CA HIS A 26 -13.50 -25.09 -11.41
C HIS A 26 -12.16 -25.77 -11.08
N LEU A 27 -11.21 -25.04 -10.49
CA LEU A 27 -9.90 -25.55 -10.05
C LEU A 27 -9.86 -25.87 -8.55
N GLN A 28 -11.02 -25.91 -7.87
CA GLN A 28 -11.13 -26.02 -6.41
C GLN A 28 -10.25 -24.99 -5.66
N TRP A 29 -10.20 -23.76 -6.18
CA TRP A 29 -9.35 -22.70 -5.63
C TRP A 29 -9.56 -22.42 -4.14
N ASN A 30 -10.77 -22.65 -3.64
CA ASN A 30 -11.11 -22.54 -2.22
C ASN A 30 -10.22 -23.42 -1.30
N LYS A 31 -9.83 -24.61 -1.77
CA LYS A 31 -9.01 -25.54 -0.98
C LYS A 31 -7.55 -25.10 -0.92
N VAL A 32 -7.05 -24.46 -1.98
CA VAL A 32 -5.73 -23.83 -2.04
C VAL A 32 -5.74 -22.56 -1.18
N CYS A 33 -6.76 -21.73 -1.32
CA CYS A 33 -6.91 -20.48 -0.59
C CYS A 33 -6.91 -20.71 0.94
N ASN A 34 -7.57 -21.77 1.43
CA ASN A 34 -7.58 -22.12 2.85
C ASN A 34 -6.18 -22.45 3.43
N VAL A 35 -5.24 -22.94 2.62
CA VAL A 35 -3.85 -23.18 3.06
C VAL A 35 -3.08 -21.86 3.15
N PHE A 36 -3.40 -20.92 2.27
CA PHE A 36 -2.81 -19.59 2.26
C PHE A 36 -3.53 -18.60 3.18
N ASP A 37 -4.63 -18.96 3.81
CA ASP A 37 -5.48 -18.03 4.57
C ASP A 37 -4.69 -17.25 5.64
N SER A 38 -3.92 -17.95 6.48
CA SER A 38 -3.07 -17.32 7.50
C SER A 38 -1.95 -16.44 6.91
N PHE A 39 -1.40 -16.85 5.77
CA PHE A 39 -0.38 -16.05 5.06
C PHE A 39 -0.99 -14.83 4.37
N CYS A 40 -2.18 -15.00 3.80
CA CYS A 40 -2.94 -13.98 3.10
C CYS A 40 -3.43 -12.91 4.07
N ASP A 41 -3.87 -13.31 5.28
CA ASP A 41 -4.22 -12.39 6.35
C ASP A 41 -3.02 -11.53 6.77
N ARG A 42 -1.86 -12.14 6.99
CA ARG A 42 -0.60 -11.41 7.27
C ARG A 42 -0.20 -10.45 6.16
N VAL A 43 -0.30 -10.89 4.91
CA VAL A 43 0.01 -10.06 3.73
C VAL A 43 -1.01 -8.93 3.57
N ALA A 44 -2.29 -9.19 3.77
CA ALA A 44 -3.35 -8.18 3.72
C ALA A 44 -3.13 -7.10 4.78
N ILE A 45 -2.86 -7.50 6.03
CA ILE A 45 -2.50 -6.57 7.10
C ILE A 45 -1.26 -5.75 6.72
N SER A 46 -0.23 -6.38 6.16
CA SER A 46 0.99 -5.70 5.70
C SER A 46 0.73 -4.69 4.57
N ILE A 47 -0.13 -5.02 3.60
CA ILE A 47 -0.51 -4.11 2.51
C ILE A 47 -1.31 -2.92 3.07
N VAL A 48 -2.26 -3.16 3.97
CA VAL A 48 -3.04 -2.10 4.63
C VAL A 48 -2.13 -1.16 5.41
N LEU A 49 -1.21 -1.71 6.22
CA LEU A 49 -0.20 -0.93 6.93
C LEU A 49 0.69 -0.13 5.99
N SER A 50 1.12 -0.73 4.86
CA SER A 50 1.95 -0.05 3.86
C SER A 50 1.20 1.10 3.17
N LEU A 51 -0.11 0.94 2.94
CA LEU A 51 -0.95 1.98 2.39
C LEU A 51 -1.08 3.17 3.36
N VAL A 52 -1.35 2.89 4.64
CA VAL A 52 -1.42 3.91 5.70
C VAL A 52 -0.09 4.65 5.83
N ALA A 53 1.03 3.91 5.85
CA ALA A 53 2.37 4.50 5.92
C ALA A 53 2.67 5.38 4.69
N SER A 54 2.23 4.98 3.50
CA SER A 54 2.40 5.76 2.27
C SER A 54 1.65 7.10 2.33
N PHE A 55 0.43 7.12 2.86
CA PHE A 55 -0.31 8.36 3.09
C PHE A 55 0.35 9.26 4.13
N ALA A 56 0.79 8.68 5.25
CA ALA A 56 1.52 9.42 6.29
C ALA A 56 2.81 10.04 5.74
N PHE A 57 3.54 9.30 4.89
CA PHE A 57 4.74 9.79 4.24
C PHE A 57 4.46 10.99 3.31
N ILE A 58 3.38 10.93 2.52
CA ILE A 58 2.96 12.07 1.68
C ILE A 58 2.64 13.30 2.53
N ALA A 59 1.93 13.12 3.66
CA ALA A 59 1.62 14.21 4.57
C ALA A 59 2.90 14.84 5.16
N LEU A 60 3.86 14.02 5.59
CA LEU A 60 5.15 14.48 6.08
C LEU A 60 5.94 15.26 5.02
N VAL A 61 5.97 14.78 3.77
CA VAL A 61 6.63 15.49 2.67
C VAL A 61 5.96 16.84 2.41
N ALA A 62 4.62 16.91 2.42
CA ALA A 62 3.90 18.16 2.25
C ALA A 62 4.22 19.16 3.39
N LEU A 63 4.22 18.70 4.64
CA LEU A 63 4.60 19.53 5.80
C LEU A 63 6.06 20.01 5.71
N ALA A 64 6.98 19.15 5.27
CA ALA A 64 8.38 19.52 5.08
C ALA A 64 8.52 20.62 4.01
N VAL A 65 7.84 20.49 2.88
CA VAL A 65 7.83 21.52 1.82
C VAL A 65 7.22 22.82 2.32
N LEU A 66 6.08 22.77 3.02
CA LEU A 66 5.42 23.96 3.56
C LEU A 66 6.28 24.67 4.62
N SER A 67 6.93 23.92 5.51
CA SER A 67 7.82 24.49 6.53
C SER A 67 9.06 25.13 5.91
N LEU A 68 9.63 24.52 4.87
CA LEU A 68 10.70 25.12 4.06
C LEU A 68 10.22 26.42 3.40
N GLN A 69 9.08 26.41 2.72
CA GLN A 69 8.51 27.60 2.06
C GLN A 69 8.28 28.74 3.05
N LYS A 70 7.69 28.46 4.21
CA LYS A 70 7.50 29.44 5.28
C LYS A 70 8.83 30.03 5.75
N ARG A 71 9.83 29.18 5.97
CA ARG A 71 11.16 29.60 6.43
C ARG A 71 11.90 30.45 5.39
N PHE A 72 11.74 30.16 4.10
CA PHE A 72 12.24 31.02 3.02
C PHE A 72 11.51 32.37 3.00
N ALA A 73 10.17 32.38 3.08
CA ALA A 73 9.38 33.62 3.12
C ALA A 73 9.71 34.52 4.32
N THR A 74 10.02 33.96 5.50
CA THR A 74 10.43 34.73 6.68
C THR A 74 11.85 35.29 6.59
N ARG A 75 12.71 34.75 5.70
CA ARG A 75 14.09 35.20 5.52
C ARG A 75 14.28 36.27 4.42
N THR A 76 13.23 36.61 3.69
CA THR A 76 13.24 37.65 2.64
C THR A 76 12.58 38.90 3.17
#